data_AF-A0A6M9PPE9-F1
#
_entry.id   AF-A0A6M9PPE9-F1
#
_cell.length_a   1.000
_cell.length_b   1.000
_cell.length_c   1.000
_cell.angle_alpha   90.00
_cell.angle_beta   90.00
_cell.angle_gamma   90.00
#
_symmetry.space_group_name_H-M   'P 1'
#
loop_
_entity.id
_entity.type
_entity.pdbx_description
1 polymer ?
#
loop_
_entity_poly.entity_id
_entity_poly.type
_entity_poly.pdbx_seq_one_letter_code
_entity_poly.pdbx_strand_id
1 'polypeptide(L)'
;MSRTKRRKNQFHEYDWVLKNWQYFALGGQYSRHEPKSRLAKKAIALFHSDKEVTMGGAAPRWYRKSFDHRRRTRNNRAMKNWLCKPEVDPLFEASHKHDANYSWW
;
A
#
# COMPACT_ATOMS: atom_id res chain seq x y z
N MET A 1 13.78 24.69 -5.77
CA MET A 1 13.72 23.62 -4.75
C MET A 1 12.33 23.60 -4.13
N SER A 2 11.52 22.59 -4.45
CA SER A 2 10.16 22.44 -3.91
C SER A 2 10.24 21.97 -2.45
N ARG A 3 9.70 22.75 -1.51
CA ARG A 3 9.62 22.36 -0.09
C ARG A 3 8.64 21.20 0.05
N THR A 4 9.15 20.04 0.44
CA THR A 4 8.34 18.86 0.75
C THR A 4 7.44 19.15 1.96
N LYS A 5 6.22 19.65 1.73
CA LYS A 5 5.23 19.81 2.81
C LYS A 5 4.85 18.42 3.32
N ARG A 6 5.36 18.03 4.50
CA ARG A 6 4.82 16.90 5.27
C ARG A 6 3.37 17.21 5.58
N ARG A 7 2.43 16.41 5.07
CA ARG A 7 1.00 16.55 5.42
C ARG A 7 0.85 16.23 6.91
N LYS A 8 0.57 17.26 7.71
CA LYS A 8 0.32 17.13 9.15
C LYS A 8 -0.93 16.26 9.33
N ASN A 9 -0.85 15.23 10.18
CA ASN A 9 -1.94 14.30 10.51
C ASN A 9 -2.27 13.20 9.48
N GLN A 10 -1.37 12.87 8.54
CA GLN A 10 -1.52 11.61 7.80
C GLN A 10 -0.87 10.44 8.54
N PHE A 11 -1.67 9.42 8.82
CA PHE A 11 -1.21 8.12 9.28
C PHE A 11 -0.72 7.33 8.08
N HIS A 12 0.58 7.35 7.83
CA HIS A 12 1.18 6.47 6.84
C HIS A 12 1.48 5.12 7.49
N GLU A 13 0.96 4.05 6.90
CA GLU A 13 1.27 2.69 7.29
C GLU A 13 2.71 2.36 6.84
N TYR A 14 3.69 2.66 7.71
CA TYR A 14 5.12 2.45 7.43
C TYR A 14 5.56 0.99 7.55
N ASP A 15 4.63 0.05 7.68
CA ASP A 15 4.94 -1.36 7.93
C ASP A 15 5.86 -1.97 6.88
N TRP A 16 5.76 -1.53 5.62
CA TRP A 16 6.64 -1.97 4.53
C TRP A 16 7.94 -1.14 4.44
N VAL A 17 7.92 0.13 4.86
CA VAL A 17 9.09 1.03 4.89
C VAL A 17 10.07 0.60 5.99
N LEU A 18 9.53 0.11 7.10
CA LEU A 18 10.29 -0.36 8.25
C LEU A 18 10.80 -1.79 8.12
N LYS A 19 10.51 -2.47 7.00
CA LYS A 19 11.07 -3.79 6.73
C LYS A 19 12.56 -3.68 6.49
N ASN A 20 13.29 -4.66 7.01
CA ASN A 20 14.68 -4.81 6.66
C ASN A 20 14.82 -5.38 5.24
N TRP A 21 15.00 -4.48 4.28
CA TRP A 21 15.06 -4.84 2.86
C TRP A 21 16.29 -5.70 2.49
N GLN A 22 17.39 -5.59 3.24
CA GLN A 22 18.59 -6.40 3.00
C GLN A 22 18.30 -7.88 3.21
N TYR A 23 17.61 -8.24 4.30
CA TYR A 23 17.24 -9.62 4.56
C TYR A 23 16.05 -10.07 3.71
N PHE A 24 15.10 -9.17 3.43
CA PHE A 24 13.96 -9.49 2.55
C PHE A 24 14.41 -9.84 1.13
N ALA A 25 15.34 -9.09 0.54
CA ALA A 25 15.85 -9.34 -0.81
C ALA A 25 16.60 -10.67 -0.92
N LEU A 26 17.19 -11.15 0.19
CA LEU A 26 17.92 -12.41 0.27
C LEU A 26 17.01 -13.58 0.70
N GLY A 27 15.70 -13.39 0.80
CA GLY A 27 14.75 -14.45 1.20
C GLY A 27 14.81 -14.83 2.68
N GLY A 28 15.46 -14.01 3.52
CA GLY A 28 15.60 -14.23 4.96
C GLY A 28 14.33 -13.92 5.77
N GLN A 29 14.37 -14.25 7.06
CA GLN A 29 13.27 -13.99 7.99
C GLN A 29 12.94 -12.50 8.10
N TYR A 30 11.64 -12.22 8.21
CA TYR A 30 11.10 -10.87 8.35
C TYR A 30 11.58 -10.23 9.65
N SER A 31 12.45 -9.23 9.55
CA SER A 31 12.78 -8.33 10.66
C SER A 31 12.27 -6.93 10.37
N ARG A 32 11.58 -6.34 11.36
CA ARG A 32 11.06 -4.97 11.33
C ARG A 32 11.95 -4.10 12.20
N HIS A 33 12.36 -2.96 11.69
CA HIS A 33 13.01 -1.94 12.51
C HIS A 33 11.99 -1.34 13.48
N GLU A 34 12.36 -1.24 14.75
CA GLU A 34 11.55 -0.54 15.74
C GLU A 34 11.30 0.90 15.26
N PRO A 35 10.05 1.40 15.21
CA PRO A 35 9.72 2.71 14.62
C PRO A 35 10.50 3.89 15.22
N LYS A 36 10.89 3.79 16.49
CA LYS A 36 11.64 4.84 17.21
C LYS A 36 13.15 4.77 17.00
N SER A 37 13.66 3.68 16.42
CA SER A 37 15.10 3.46 16.17
C SER A 37 15.66 4.45 15.15
N ARG A 38 16.98 4.68 15.22
CA ARG A 38 17.68 5.55 14.26
C ARG A 38 17.58 5.03 12.82
N LEU A 39 17.61 3.70 12.64
CA LEU A 39 17.49 3.04 11.34
C LEU A 39 16.08 3.23 10.75
N ALA A 40 15.04 3.04 11.55
CA ALA A 40 13.66 3.31 11.14
C ALA A 40 13.46 4.76 10.71
N LYS A 41 13.96 5.71 11.50
CA LYS A 41 13.90 7.15 11.16
C LYS A 41 14.64 7.46 9.86
N LYS A 42 15.80 6.84 9.62
CA LYS A 42 16.57 6.98 8.37
C LYS A 42 15.82 6.37 7.18
N ALA A 43 15.23 5.19 7.32
CA ALA A 43 14.43 4.54 6.28
C ALA A 43 13.18 5.37 5.92
N ILE A 44 12.48 5.91 6.92
CA ILE A 44 11.36 6.83 6.73
C ILE A 44 11.84 8.12 6.04
N ALA A 45 12.97 8.69 6.47
CA ALA A 45 13.52 9.88 5.84
C ALA A 45 13.90 9.63 4.38
N LEU A 46 14.52 8.48 4.07
CA LEU A 46 14.84 8.05 2.71
C LEU A 46 13.58 7.86 1.87
N PHE A 47 12.57 7.16 2.38
CA PHE A 47 11.29 6.98 1.70
C PHE A 47 10.63 8.32 1.35
N HIS A 48 10.69 9.30 2.26
CA HIS A 48 10.12 10.64 2.03
C HIS A 48 11.03 11.58 1.24
N SER A 49 12.35 11.36 1.23
CA SER A 49 13.27 12.08 0.34
C SER A 49 13.20 11.56 -1.08
N ASP A 50 12.95 10.26 -1.23
CA ASP A 50 12.76 9.55 -2.50
C ASP A 50 11.33 9.73 -3.06
N LYS A 51 10.71 10.85 -2.68
CA LYS A 51 9.43 11.32 -3.19
C LYS A 51 9.49 11.58 -4.70
N GLU A 52 10.66 11.69 -5.32
CA GLU A 52 10.75 11.81 -6.78
C GLU A 52 10.75 10.44 -7.50
N VAL A 53 11.44 9.41 -6.99
CA VAL A 53 11.44 8.08 -7.64
C VAL A 53 10.14 7.33 -7.37
N THR A 54 9.57 7.46 -6.18
CA THR A 54 8.31 6.79 -5.85
C THR A 54 7.09 7.52 -6.37
N MET A 55 7.12 8.84 -6.65
CA MET A 55 5.96 9.59 -7.19
C MET A 55 5.87 9.72 -8.71
N GLY A 56 6.88 9.28 -9.47
CA GLY A 56 6.82 9.21 -10.94
C GLY A 56 6.43 7.83 -11.50
N GLY A 57 6.40 6.79 -10.65
CA GLY A 57 6.31 5.39 -11.08
C GLY A 57 4.96 4.71 -10.81
N ALA A 58 4.74 3.55 -11.41
CA ALA A 58 3.63 2.67 -11.06
C ALA A 58 3.80 2.13 -9.63
N ALA A 59 2.69 1.80 -8.96
CA ALA A 59 2.72 1.20 -7.65
C ALA A 59 3.55 -0.11 -7.66
N PRO A 60 4.28 -0.41 -6.57
CA PRO A 60 5.05 -1.64 -6.47
C PRO A 60 4.21 -2.89 -6.78
N ARG A 61 4.81 -3.89 -7.43
CA ARG A 61 4.11 -5.11 -7.84
C ARG A 61 3.39 -5.81 -6.68
N TRP A 62 3.99 -5.81 -5.50
CA TRP A 62 3.40 -6.41 -4.30
C TRP A 62 2.12 -5.68 -3.87
N TYR A 63 2.10 -4.34 -3.97
CA TYR A 63 0.95 -3.52 -3.60
C TYR A 63 -0.19 -3.77 -4.58
N ARG A 64 0.10 -3.77 -5.88
CA ARG A 64 -0.87 -4.11 -6.93
C ARG A 64 -1.53 -5.47 -6.69
N LYS A 65 -0.74 -6.50 -6.35
CA LYS A 65 -1.27 -7.83 -5.98
C LYS A 65 -2.18 -7.80 -4.75
N SER A 66 -1.78 -7.08 -3.70
CA SER A 66 -2.58 -6.96 -2.47
C SER A 66 -3.88 -6.19 -2.72
N PHE A 67 -3.81 -5.11 -3.49
CA PHE A 67 -4.96 -4.31 -3.90
C PHE A 67 -5.97 -5.13 -4.71
N ASP A 68 -5.50 -5.85 -5.73
CA ASP A 68 -6.33 -6.75 -6.53
C ASP A 68 -6.99 -7.84 -5.67
N HIS A 69 -6.26 -8.41 -4.71
CA HIS A 69 -6.80 -9.39 -3.78
C HIS A 69 -7.92 -8.80 -2.92
N ARG A 70 -7.71 -7.61 -2.34
CA ARG A 70 -8.72 -6.90 -1.55
C ARG A 70 -9.99 -6.61 -2.37
N ARG A 71 -9.84 -6.15 -3.62
CA ARG A 71 -10.97 -5.91 -4.54
C ARG A 71 -11.76 -7.20 -4.80
N ARG A 72 -11.07 -8.30 -5.13
CA ARG A 72 -11.72 -9.61 -5.32
C ARG A 72 -12.48 -10.06 -4.08
N THR A 73 -11.89 -9.89 -2.90
CA THR A 73 -12.55 -10.24 -1.63
C THR A 73 -13.81 -9.38 -1.39
N ARG A 74 -13.78 -8.08 -1.69
CA ARG A 74 -14.98 -7.21 -1.58
C ARG A 74 -16.07 -7.63 -2.56
N ASN A 75 -15.73 -7.84 -3.83
CA ASN A 75 -16.69 -8.29 -4.84
C ASN A 75 -17.28 -9.66 -4.48
N ASN A 76 -16.48 -10.59 -3.97
CA ASN A 76 -16.97 -11.88 -3.49
C ASN A 76 -17.93 -11.74 -2.31
N ARG A 77 -17.71 -10.77 -1.41
CA ARG A 77 -18.64 -10.48 -0.31
C ARG A 77 -19.94 -9.88 -0.83
N ALA A 78 -19.86 -8.93 -1.76
CA ALA A 78 -21.05 -8.35 -2.41
C ALA A 78 -21.88 -9.43 -3.10
N MET A 79 -21.23 -10.33 -3.85
CA MET A 79 -21.90 -11.48 -4.48
C MET A 79 -22.57 -12.40 -3.48
N LYS A 80 -21.86 -12.80 -2.41
CA LYS A 80 -22.45 -13.66 -1.36
C LYS A 80 -23.65 -12.99 -0.68
N ASN A 81 -23.56 -11.70 -0.40
CA ASN A 81 -24.66 -10.95 0.20
C ASN A 81 -25.87 -10.91 -0.72
N TRP A 82 -25.67 -10.66 -2.02
CA TRP A 82 -26.75 -10.67 -3.01
C TRP A 82 -27.41 -12.05 -3.13
N LEU A 83 -26.64 -13.13 -3.16
CA LEU A 83 -27.17 -14.49 -3.18
C LEU A 83 -28.01 -14.81 -1.93
N CYS A 84 -27.66 -14.25 -0.77
CA CYS A 84 -28.44 -14.43 0.46
C CYS A 84 -29.64 -13.48 0.56
N LYS A 85 -29.56 -12.29 -0.04
CA LYS A 85 -30.58 -11.22 0.02
C LYS A 85 -30.69 -10.54 -1.35
N PRO A 86 -31.53 -11.06 -2.26
CA PRO A 86 -31.63 -10.58 -3.64
C PRO A 86 -32.27 -9.19 -3.79
N GLU A 87 -32.81 -8.63 -2.71
CA GLU A 87 -33.53 -7.34 -2.71
C GLU A 87 -32.64 -6.12 -3.00
N VAL A 88 -31.31 -6.27 -2.93
CA VAL A 88 -30.35 -5.19 -3.13
C VAL A 88 -29.40 -5.55 -4.27
N ASP A 89 -29.29 -4.68 -5.26
CA ASP A 89 -28.34 -4.87 -6.36
C ASP A 89 -26.89 -4.88 -5.85
N PRO A 90 -26.06 -5.86 -6.26
CA PRO A 90 -24.68 -5.95 -5.83
C PRO A 90 -23.84 -4.86 -6.50
N LEU A 91 -23.26 -3.96 -5.71
CA LEU A 91 -22.29 -3.00 -6.20
C LEU A 91 -20.90 -3.67 -6.30
N PHE A 92 -20.47 -3.96 -7.53
CA PHE A 92 -19.14 -4.48 -7.80
C PHE A 92 -18.14 -3.36 -8.07
N GLU A 93 -16.95 -3.46 -7.48
CA GLU A 93 -15.83 -2.61 -7.86
C GLU A 93 -15.27 -3.10 -9.20
N ALA A 94 -15.42 -2.28 -10.24
CA ALA A 94 -14.85 -2.53 -11.55
C ALA A 94 -13.31 -2.53 -11.51
N SER A 95 -12.69 -3.33 -12.38
CA SER A 95 -11.23 -3.39 -12.45
C SER A 95 -10.69 -2.34 -13.42
N HIS A 96 -10.08 -1.27 -12.92
CA HIS A 96 -9.27 -0.39 -13.74
C HIS A 96 -7.77 -0.67 -13.56
N LYS A 97 -7.02 -0.68 -14.68
CA LYS A 97 -5.58 -1.04 -14.72
C LYS A 97 -4.71 -0.11 -13.85
N HIS A 98 -5.23 1.07 -13.52
CA HIS A 98 -4.51 2.12 -12.81
C HIS A 98 -5.02 2.37 -11.39
N ASP A 99 -6.05 1.68 -10.90
CA ASP A 99 -6.61 1.93 -9.55
C ASP A 99 -5.59 1.72 -8.45
N ALA A 100 -4.79 0.66 -8.57
CA ALA A 100 -3.72 0.38 -7.62
C ALA A 100 -2.61 1.44 -7.68
N ASN A 101 -2.44 2.12 -8.81
CA ASN A 101 -1.50 3.23 -8.90
C ASN A 101 -2.13 4.49 -8.30
N TYR A 102 -3.38 4.81 -8.62
CA TYR A 102 -4.06 5.99 -8.10
C TYR A 102 -4.29 5.95 -6.59
N SER A 103 -4.58 4.77 -6.03
CA SER A 103 -4.75 4.56 -4.57
C SER A 103 -3.44 4.44 -3.79
N TRP A 104 -2.29 4.39 -4.48
CA TRP A 104 -0.98 4.40 -3.85
C TRP A 104 -0.55 5.81 -3.43
N TRP A 105 -1.19 6.84 -3.98
CA TRP A 105 -0.91 8.27 -3.75
C TRP A 105 -1.74 8.88 -2.61
#